data_AF-A0A6I4ISY1-F1
#
_entry.id   AF-A0A6I4ISY1-F1
#
_cell.length_a   1.000
_cell.length_b   1.000
_cell.length_c   1.000
_cell.angle_alpha   90.00
_cell.angle_beta   90.00
_cell.angle_gamma   90.00
#
_symmetry.space_group_name_H-M   'P 1'
#
loop_
_entity.id
_entity.type
_entity.pdbx_description
1 polymer ?
#
loop_
_entity_poly.entity_id
_entity_poly.type
_entity_poly.pdbx_seq_one_letter_code
_entity_poly.pdbx_strand_id
1 'polypeptide(L)' 'MKKRKIIAIHFLIFLVLTVTLFFGSENLLKKVAPEFNNVMFWIDLILFGTIAIFILTVISSILFIKYKK' A
#
# COMPACT_ATOMS: atom_id res chain seq x y z
N MET A 1 23.04 1.15 -8.17
CA MET A 1 21.78 1.41 -8.93
C MET A 1 21.48 2.90 -8.97
N LYS A 2 20.98 3.45 -10.09
CA LYS A 2 20.53 4.85 -10.14
C LYS A 2 19.39 5.05 -9.15
N LYS A 3 19.36 6.16 -8.39
CA LYS A 3 18.32 6.45 -7.36
C LYS A 3 16.88 6.27 -7.89
N ARG A 4 16.65 6.63 -9.16
CA ARG A 4 15.36 6.41 -9.87
C ARG A 4 14.93 4.93 -9.92
N LYS A 5 15.87 4.00 -10.13
CA LYS A 5 15.56 2.56 -10.15
C LYS A 5 15.13 2.05 -8.77
N ILE A 6 15.76 2.55 -7.70
CA ILE A 6 15.41 2.18 -6.32
C ILE A 6 13.98 2.63 -6.00
N ILE A 7 13.65 3.89 -6.32
CA ILE A 7 12.31 4.45 -6.13
C ILE A 7 11.26 3.65 -6.90
N ALA A 8 11.53 3.32 -8.17
CA ALA A 8 10.60 2.53 -8.99
C ALA A 8 10.35 1.12 -8.40
N ILE A 9 11.40 0.46 -7.88
CA ILE A 9 11.26 -0.86 -7.24
C ILE A 9 10.42 -0.77 -5.96
N HIS A 10 10.66 0.24 -5.12
CA HIS A 10 9.86 0.44 -3.90
C HIS A 10 8.39 0.69 -4.24
N PHE A 11 8.14 1.46 -5.30
CA PHE A 11 6.79 1.70 -5.83
C PHE A 11 6.10 0.42 -6.28
N LEU A 12 6.81 -0.39 -7.06
CA LEU A 12 6.29 -1.65 -7.57
C LEU A 12 5.99 -2.63 -6.42
N ILE A 13 6.91 -2.76 -5.46
CA ILE A 13 6.73 -3.61 -4.28
C ILE A 13 5.52 -3.13 -3.47
N PHE A 14 5.40 -1.83 -3.22
CA PHE A 14 4.27 -1.28 -2.47
C PHE A 14 2.93 -1.59 -3.16
N LEU A 15 2.86 -1.44 -4.49
CA LEU A 15 1.65 -1.74 -5.25
C LEU A 15 1.29 -3.23 -5.18
N VAL A 16 2.27 -4.12 -5.36
CA VAL A 16 2.07 -5.58 -5.25
C VAL A 16 1.56 -5.94 -3.85
N LEU A 17 2.21 -5.46 -2.79
CA LEU A 17 1.79 -5.74 -1.41
C LEU A 17 0.39 -5.21 -1.11
N THR A 18 0.01 -4.04 -1.65
CA THR A 18 -1.33 -3.48 -1.47
C THR A 18 -2.40 -4.35 -2.13
N VAL A 19 -2.15 -4.82 -3.35
CA VAL A 19 -3.06 -5.73 -4.05
C VAL A 19 -3.19 -7.07 -3.31
N THR A 20 -2.07 -7.64 -2.86
CA THR A 20 -2.08 -8.87 -2.05
C THR A 20 -2.86 -8.67 -0.74
N LEU A 21 -2.69 -7.53 -0.08
CA LEU A 21 -3.44 -7.21 1.14
C LEU A 21 -4.95 -7.14 0.84
N PHE A 22 -5.37 -6.44 -0.21
CA PHE A 22 -6.79 -6.28 -0.54
C PHE A 22 -7.48 -7.61 -0.81
N PHE A 23 -6.89 -8.47 -1.63
CA PHE A 23 -7.51 -9.77 -1.98
C PHE A 23 -7.28 -10.87 -0.94
N GLY A 24 -6.20 -10.78 -0.14
CA GLY A 24 -5.84 -11.82 0.83
C GLY A 24 -6.39 -11.58 2.23
N SER A 25 -6.60 -10.31 2.62
CA SER A 25 -6.90 -9.93 4.01
C SER A 25 -8.19 -10.54 4.54
N GLU A 26 -9.27 -10.56 3.77
CA GLU A 26 -10.55 -11.11 4.23
C GLU A 26 -10.44 -12.60 4.59
N ASN A 27 -9.83 -13.41 3.72
CA ASN A 27 -9.64 -14.83 3.95
C ASN A 27 -8.71 -15.10 5.13
N LEU A 28 -7.64 -14.31 5.27
CA LEU A 28 -6.72 -14.40 6.40
C LEU A 28 -7.40 -14.04 7.72
N LEU A 29 -8.19 -12.96 7.75
CA LEU A 29 -8.93 -12.51 8.92
C LEU A 29 -9.99 -13.51 9.35
N LYS A 30 -10.78 -14.05 8.41
CA LYS A 30 -11.78 -15.09 8.72
C LYS A 30 -11.15 -16.36 9.32
N LYS A 31 -9.89 -16.67 8.95
CA LYS A 31 -9.18 -17.85 9.47
C LYS A 31 -8.54 -17.60 10.84
N VAL A 32 -7.99 -16.41 11.07
CA VAL A 32 -7.23 -16.09 12.29
C VAL A 32 -8.11 -15.48 13.39
N ALA A 33 -9.15 -14.74 13.01
CA ALA A 33 -10.06 -14.07 13.92
C ALA A 33 -11.52 -14.18 13.41
N PRO A 34 -12.12 -15.39 13.46
CA PRO A 34 -13.46 -15.64 12.91
C PRO A 34 -14.57 -14.84 13.60
N GLU A 35 -14.39 -14.43 14.86
CA GLU A 35 -15.36 -13.60 15.61
C GLU A 35 -15.23 -12.11 15.33
N PHE A 36 -14.30 -11.71 14.45
CA PHE A 36 -14.11 -10.31 14.12
C PHE A 36 -15.28 -9.82 13.24
N ASN A 37 -16.27 -9.19 13.86
CA ASN A 37 -17.42 -8.65 13.16
C ASN A 37 -17.03 -7.45 12.28
N ASN A 38 -17.75 -7.27 11.17
CA ASN A 38 -17.52 -6.16 10.22
C ASN A 38 -16.12 -6.17 9.57
N VAL A 39 -15.54 -7.34 9.28
CA VAL A 39 -14.23 -7.47 8.61
C VAL A 39 -14.10 -6.56 7.39
N MET A 40 -15.15 -6.47 6.57
CA MET A 40 -15.16 -5.63 5.37
C MET A 40 -14.91 -4.15 5.68
N PHE A 41 -15.55 -3.60 6.73
CA PHE A 41 -15.37 -2.20 7.13
C PHE A 41 -13.91 -1.90 7.49
N TRP A 42 -13.25 -2.82 8.20
CA TRP A 42 -11.85 -2.65 8.59
C TRP A 42 -10.91 -2.77 7.39
N ILE A 43 -11.20 -3.66 6.46
CA ILE A 43 -10.47 -3.77 5.19
C ILE A 43 -10.61 -2.47 4.40
N ASP A 44 -11.82 -1.92 4.29
CA ASP A 44 -12.09 -0.66 3.60
C ASP A 44 -11.32 0.51 4.22
N LEU A 45 -11.29 0.59 5.56
CA LEU A 45 -10.54 1.62 6.28
C LEU A 45 -9.04 1.52 6.02
N ILE A 46 -8.47 0.30 6.10
CA ILE A 46 -7.05 0.06 5.83
C ILE A 46 -6.73 0.36 4.38
N LEU A 47 -7.61 -0.01 3.44
CA LEU A 47 -7.44 0.26 2.02
C LEU A 47 -7.40 1.76 1.76
N PHE A 48 -8.36 2.51 2.30
CA PHE A 48 -8.42 3.96 2.11
C PHE A 48 -7.19 4.66 2.69
N GLY A 49 -6.76 4.27 3.89
CA GLY A 49 -5.52 4.75 4.50
C GLY A 49 -4.28 4.42 3.65
N THR A 50 -4.22 3.21 3.10
CA THR A 50 -3.12 2.77 2.24
C THR A 50 -3.06 3.57 0.93
N ILE A 51 -4.21 3.88 0.31
CA ILE A 51 -4.30 4.74 -0.87
C ILE A 51 -3.81 6.16 -0.53
N ALA A 52 -4.20 6.73 0.60
CA ALA A 52 -3.73 8.05 1.01
C ALA A 52 -2.19 8.09 1.19
N ILE A 53 -1.63 7.09 1.86
CA ILE A 53 -0.17 6.94 2.03
C ILE A 53 0.52 6.75 0.67
N PHE A 54 -0.07 5.98 -0.24
CA PHE A 54 0.46 5.78 -1.59
C PHE A 54 0.58 7.11 -2.33
N ILE A 55 -0.50 7.91 -2.36
CA ILE A 55 -0.53 9.21 -3.04
C ILE A 55 0.56 10.14 -2.47
N LEU A 56 0.67 10.24 -1.14
CA LEU A 56 1.70 11.03 -0.48
C LEU A 56 3.13 10.56 -0.86
N THR A 57 3.33 9.25 -0.91
CA THR A 57 4.62 8.65 -1.28
C THR A 57 4.96 8.91 -2.75
N VAL A 58 3.96 8.91 -3.64
CA VAL A 58 4.12 9.25 -5.08
C VAL A 58 4.60 10.68 -5.20
N ILE A 59 3.88 11.61 -4.56
CA ILE A 59 4.17 13.04 -4.62
C ILE A 59 5.58 13.30 -4.07
N SER A 60 5.91 12.77 -2.90
CA SER A 60 7.23 12.91 -2.29
C SER A 60 8.36 12.39 -3.19
N SER A 61 8.15 11.22 -3.82
CA SER A 61 9.13 10.61 -4.72
C SER A 61 9.33 11.42 -6.02
N ILE A 62 8.24 11.94 -6.60
CA ILE A 62 8.30 12.81 -7.78
C ILE A 62 9.04 14.09 -7.45
N LEU A 63 8.70 14.73 -6.33
CA LEU A 63 9.39 15.94 -5.86
C LEU A 63 10.87 15.68 -5.66
N PHE A 64 11.26 14.58 -5.00
CA PHE A 64 12.66 14.21 -4.80
C PHE A 64 13.42 13.99 -6.13
N ILE A 65 12.78 13.42 -7.14
CA ILE A 65 13.39 13.23 -8.46
C ILE A 65 13.51 14.55 -9.22
N LYS A 66 12.50 15.42 -9.13
CA LYS A 66 12.38 16.66 -9.92
C LYS A 66 13.15 17.84 -9.31
N TYR A 67 13.13 18.00 -7.99
CA TYR A 67 13.79 19.09 -7.26
C TYR A 67 15.24 18.79 -6.87
N LYS A 68 15.80 17.73 -7.44
CA LYS A 68 17.23 17.44 -7.29
C LYS A 68 18.04 18.46 -8.09
N LYS A 69 18.56 19.49 -7.41
CA LYS A 69 19.76 20.20 -7.86
C LYS A 69 20.91 19.19 -8.03
#